data_AF-A0A964VVK7-F1
#
_entry.id   AF-A0A964VVK7-F1
#
_cell.length_a   1.000
_cell.length_b   1.000
_cell.length_c   1.000
_cell.angle_alpha   90.00
_cell.angle_beta   90.00
_cell.angle_gamma   90.00
#
_symmetry.space_group_name_H-M   'P 1'
#
loop_
_entity.id
_entity.type
_entity.pdbx_description
1 polymer ?
#
loop_
_entity_poly.entity_id
_entity_poly.type
_entity_poly.pdbx_seq_one_letter_code
_entity_poly.pdbx_strand_id
1 'polypeptide(L)' 'MPNHFHWVVETPQPNLVAGMKWLLGTYTSRFNRRHKLFGHLFSGRYKSLIVDGSGSGYLKSVGDYVHLNPAR' A
#
# COMPACT_ATOMS: atom_id res chain seq x y z
N MET A 1 6.62 -5.95 9.37
CA MET A 1 5.22 -5.98 8.88
C MET A 1 4.08 -6.01 9.92
N PRO A 2 4.26 -6.03 11.26
CA PRO A 2 3.11 -6.21 12.16
C PRO A 2 2.14 -5.01 12.20
N ASN A 3 2.57 -3.83 11.73
CA ASN A 3 1.81 -2.58 11.82
C ASN A 3 1.78 -1.76 10.51
N HIS A 4 2.29 -2.29 9.41
CA HIS A 4 2.30 -1.63 8.10
C HIS A 4 2.32 -2.65 6.97
N PHE A 5 1.99 -2.20 5.76
CA PHE A 5 1.99 -3.02 4.55
C PHE A 5 2.82 -2.34 3.44
N HIS A 6 3.31 -3.15 2.51
CA HIS A 6 4.02 -2.71 1.30
C HIS A 6 3.36 -3.38 0.11
N TRP A 7 3.12 -2.61 -0.96
CA TRP A 7 2.57 -3.12 -2.21
C TRP A 7 3.41 -2.66 -3.39
N VAL A 8 3.51 -3.55 -4.38
CA VAL A 8 3.97 -3.22 -5.72
C VAL A 8 2.73 -3.25 -6.60
N VAL A 9 2.38 -2.11 -7.18
CA VAL A 9 1.18 -1.97 -8.02
C VAL A 9 1.54 -1.30 -9.32
N GLU A 10 0.97 -1.80 -10.40
CA GLU A 10 0.94 -1.11 -11.69
C GLU A 10 -0.36 -0.30 -11.78
N THR A 11 -0.26 0.94 -12.24
CA THR A 11 -1.42 1.82 -12.44
C THR A 11 -1.57 2.13 -13.93
N PRO A 12 -2.49 1.47 -14.66
CA PRO A 12 -2.70 1.73 -16.09
C PRO A 12 -3.13 3.17 -16.41
N GLN A 13 -3.64 3.87 -15.40
CA GLN A 13 -4.01 5.28 -15.45
C GLN A 13 -3.34 6.02 -14.28
N PRO A 14 -3.15 7.36 -14.36
CA PRO A 14 -2.53 8.16 -13.29
C PRO A 14 -3.50 8.41 -12.12
N ASN A 15 -4.06 7.34 -11.53
CA ASN A 15 -5.18 7.39 -10.59
C ASN A 15 -4.84 6.82 -9.20
N LEU A 16 -3.55 6.61 -8.89
CA LEU A 16 -3.10 6.03 -7.62
C LEU A 16 -3.69 6.76 -6.40
N VAL A 17 -3.68 8.10 -6.40
CA VAL A 17 -4.19 8.92 -5.29
C VAL A 17 -5.68 8.65 -5.03
N ALA A 18 -6.48 8.60 -6.10
CA ALA A 18 -7.92 8.32 -6.00
C ALA A 18 -8.17 6.90 -5.48
N GLY A 19 -7.44 5.91 -6.02
CA GLY A 19 -7.53 4.51 -5.59
C GLY A 19 -7.16 4.32 -4.12
N MET A 20 -6.03 4.90 -3.69
CA MET A 20 -5.56 4.80 -2.30
C MET A 20 -6.50 5.52 -1.32
N LYS A 21 -7.09 6.65 -1.71
CA LYS A 21 -8.11 7.35 -0.91
C LYS A 21 -9.32 6.44 -0.68
N TRP A 22 -9.84 5.82 -1.74
CA TRP A 22 -10.99 4.93 -1.65
C TRP A 22 -10.67 3.70 -0.78
N LEU A 23 -9.55 3.04 -1.03
CA LEU A 23 -9.14 1.82 -0.35
C LEU A 23 -8.96 2.05 1.16
N LEU A 24 -8.10 3.01 1.54
CA LEU A 24 -7.77 3.25 2.95
C LEU A 24 -8.99 3.73 3.73
N GLY A 25 -9.81 4.59 3.12
CA GLY A 25 -11.07 5.05 3.70
C GLY A 25 -12.05 3.90 3.91
N THR A 26 -12.31 3.11 2.87
CA THR A 26 -13.23 1.98 2.94
C THR A 26 -12.78 0.95 3.98
N TYR A 27 -11.49 0.63 4.03
CA TYR A 27 -10.95 -0.30 5.01
C TYR A 27 -11.10 0.24 6.44
N THR A 28 -10.73 1.50 6.68
CA THR A 28 -10.89 2.16 7.99
C THR A 28 -12.34 2.11 8.46
N SER A 29 -13.28 2.51 7.60
CA SER A 29 -14.72 2.51 7.94
C SER A 29 -15.24 1.11 8.25
N ARG A 30 -14.85 0.10 7.46
CA ARG A 30 -15.27 -1.29 7.68
C ARG A 30 -14.68 -1.87 8.96
N PHE A 31 -13.39 -1.65 9.20
CA PHE A 31 -12.70 -2.08 10.42
C PHE A 31 -13.34 -1.46 11.66
N ASN A 32 -13.48 -0.14 11.69
CA ASN A 32 -14.08 0.58 12.79
C ASN A 32 -15.52 0.10 13.07
N ARG A 33 -16.34 -0.06 12.03
CA ARG A 33 -17.70 -0.60 12.17
C ARG A 33 -17.72 -2.02 12.75
N ARG A 34 -16.84 -2.90 12.27
CA ARG A 34 -16.73 -4.29 12.74
C ARG A 34 -16.32 -4.36 14.20
N HIS A 35 -15.37 -3.52 14.62
CA HIS A 35 -14.78 -3.55 15.95
C HIS A 35 -15.39 -2.56 16.93
N LYS A 36 -16.44 -1.82 16.53
CA LYS A 36 -17.09 -0.74 17.31
C LYS A 36 -16.08 0.33 17.77
N LEU A 37 -15.11 0.64 16.92
CA LEU A 37 -14.10 1.68 17.15
C LEU A 37 -14.43 2.95 16.36
N PHE A 38 -13.71 4.03 16.64
CA PHE A 38 -13.81 5.30 15.94
C PHE A 38 -12.42 5.93 15.76
N GLY A 39 -12.31 6.88 14.83
CA GLY A 39 -11.06 7.60 14.58
C GLY A 39 -10.16 6.96 13.51
N HIS A 40 -8.90 7.36 13.52
CA HIS A 40 -7.90 6.94 12.54
C HIS A 40 -7.41 5.52 12.80
N LEU A 41 -7.33 4.71 11.74
CA LEU A 41 -6.76 3.36 11.81
C LEU A 41 -5.28 3.34 11.39
N PHE A 42 -4.93 4.12 10.36
CA PHE A 42 -3.56 4.21 9.86
C PHE A 42 -2.82 5.38 10.50
N SER A 43 -1.54 5.19 10.82
CA SER A 43 -0.68 6.20 11.47
C SER A 43 -0.26 7.37 10.57
N GLY A 44 -0.85 7.52 9.38
CA GLY A 44 -0.54 8.61 8.46
C GLY A 44 -0.92 8.33 7.01
N ARG A 45 -0.43 9.20 6.12
CA ARG A 45 -0.58 9.01 4.66
C ARG A 45 0.31 7.88 4.18
N TYR A 46 -0.15 7.17 3.15
CA TYR A 46 0.71 6.22 2.44
C TYR A 46 1.87 6.96 1.76
N LYS A 47 2.95 6.23 1.50
CA LYS A 47 4.10 6.68 0.70
C LYS A 47 4.13 5.88 -0.59
N SER A 48 4.53 6.52 -1.68
CA SER A 48 4.69 5.88 -2.98
C SER A 48 5.99 6.34 -3.63
N LEU A 49 6.71 5.39 -4.21
CA LEU A 49 7.89 5.64 -5.04
C LEU A 49 7.59 5.08 -6.43
N ILE A 50 7.88 5.87 -7.47
CA ILE A 50 7.77 5.40 -8.86
C ILE A 50 8.93 4.45 -9.11
N VAL A 51 8.61 3.29 -9.65
CA VAL A 51 9.58 2.27 -10.05
C VAL A 51 9.55 2.21 -11.57
N ASP A 52 10.71 2.42 -12.19
CA ASP A 52 10.83 2.26 -13.63
C ASP A 52 10.78 0.76 -14.00
N GLY A 53 9.79 0.39 -14.81
CA GLY A 53 9.59 -0.95 -15.32
C GLY A 53 10.25 -1.21 -16.69
N SER A 54 10.84 -0.19 -17.32
CA SER A 54 11.40 -0.29 -18.67
C SER A 54 12.78 -0.95 -18.74
N GLY A 55 13.50 -1.00 -17.62
CA GLY A 55 14.81 -1.66 -17.50
C GLY A 55 14.74 -3.14 -17.08
N SER A 56 15.82 -3.89 -17.31
CA SER A 56 15.92 -5.28 -16.86
C SER A 56 16.14 -5.36 -15.34
N GLY A 57 15.16 -5.91 -14.61
CA GLY A 57 15.34 -6.45 -13.26
C GLY A 57 15.03 -5.54 -12.07
N TYR A 58 14.83 -4.22 -12.25
CA TYR A 58 14.54 -3.32 -11.13
C TYR A 58 13.18 -3.61 -10.47
N LEU A 59 12.12 -3.80 -11.27
CA LEU A 59 10.81 -4.21 -10.77
C LEU A 59 10.86 -5.53 -10.01
N LYS A 60 11.64 -6.50 -10.51
CA LYS A 60 11.85 -7.79 -9.84
C LYS A 60 12.53 -7.60 -8.48
N SER A 61 13.61 -6.82 -8.44
CA SER A 61 14.32 -6.52 -7.19
C SER A 61 13.44 -5.82 -6.15
N VAL A 62 12.56 -4.91 -6.59
CA VAL A 62 11.58 -4.27 -5.69
C VAL A 62 10.55 -5.28 -5.20
N GLY A 63 10.06 -6.17 -6.07
CA GLY A 63 9.19 -7.27 -5.68
C GLY A 63 9.84 -8.17 -4.63
N ASP A 64 11.07 -8.63 -4.88
CA ASP A 64 11.86 -9.45 -3.95
C ASP A 64 12.07 -8.72 -2.62
N TYR A 65 12.40 -7.42 -2.64
CA TYR A 65 12.55 -6.60 -1.44
C TYR A 65 11.25 -6.54 -0.61
N VAL A 66 10.11 -6.31 -1.27
CA VAL A 66 8.80 -6.24 -0.60
C VAL A 66 8.41 -7.59 -0.02
N HIS A 67 8.61 -8.68 -0.76
CA HIS A 67 8.27 -10.03 -0.32
C HIS A 67 9.15 -10.54 0.82
N LEU A 68 10.42 -10.12 0.87
CA LEU A 68 11.35 -10.51 1.94
C LEU A 68 11.25 -9.61 3.18
N ASN A 69 10.55 -8.48 3.12
CA ASN A 69 10.39 -7.54 4.23
C ASN A 69 9.73 -8.12 5.51
N PRO A 70 8.76 -9.06 5.45
CA PRO A 70 8.22 -9.69 6.65
C PRO A 70 9.21 -10.62 7.38
N ALA A 71 10.20 -11.15 6.66
CA ALA A 71 11.18 -12.11 7.19
C ALA A 71 12.50 -11.46 7.64
N ARG A 72 12.59 -10.12 7.52
CA ARG A 72 13.69 -9.29 7.98
C ARG A 72 13.21 -8.41 9.12
#